data_AF-A0A920EE73-F1
#
_entry.id   AF-A0A920EE73-F1
#
_cell.length_a   1.000
_cell.length_b   1.000
_cell.length_c   1.000
_cell.angle_alpha   90.00
_cell.angle_beta   90.00
_cell.angle_gamma   90.00
#
_symmetry.space_group_name_H-M   'P 1'
#
loop_
_entity.id
_entity.type
_entity.pdbx_description
1 polymer ?
#
loop_
_entity_poly.entity_id
_entity_poly.type
_entity_poly.pdbx_seq_one_letter_code
_entity_poly.pdbx_strand_id
1 'polypeptide(L)' 'MYEHGASGRKFAGRVLQVITGSTGIDDFEWGVTLFCVNPDDLKDVVYTMRFDIASAEYAEFGPFYSGVVGEIDEVVKLSV' A
#
# COMPACT_ATOMS: atom_id res chain seq x y z
N MET A 1 15.16 5.02 -5.97
CA MET A 1 14.24 5.79 -5.10
C MET A 1 13.64 7.05 -5.73
N TYR A 2 14.37 7.88 -6.49
CA TYR A 2 13.77 9.08 -7.10
C TYR A 2 12.59 8.76 -8.04
N GLU A 3 12.79 7.78 -8.93
CA GLU A 3 11.75 7.27 -9.85
C GLU A 3 10.54 6.73 -9.08
N HIS A 4 10.76 5.85 -8.10
CA HIS A 4 9.71 5.30 -7.24
C HIS A 4 8.85 6.40 -6.60
N GLY A 5 9.49 7.43 -6.02
CA GLY A 5 8.78 8.59 -5.49
C GLY A 5 8.04 9.40 -6.56
N ALA A 6 8.55 9.47 -7.79
CA ALA A 6 7.85 10.12 -8.90
C ALA A 6 6.62 9.32 -9.36
N SER A 7 6.70 7.99 -9.39
CA SER A 7 5.56 7.10 -9.64
C SER A 7 4.49 7.26 -8.56
N GLY A 8 4.88 7.23 -7.28
CA GLY A 8 3.95 7.41 -6.15
C GLY A 8 3.26 8.78 -6.13
N ARG A 9 3.96 9.86 -6.51
CA ARG A 9 3.36 11.21 -6.59
C ARG A 9 2.19 11.32 -7.57
N LYS A 10 2.08 10.42 -8.56
CA LYS A 10 0.92 10.37 -9.48
C LYS A 10 -0.39 9.99 -8.77
N PHE A 11 -0.30 9.44 -7.56
CA PHE A 11 -1.43 9.02 -6.73
C PHE A 11 -1.75 10.02 -5.61
N ALA A 12 -1.09 11.19 -5.59
CA ALA A 12 -1.36 12.23 -4.61
C ALA A 12 -2.85 12.64 -4.63
N GLY A 13 -3.47 12.70 -3.45
CA GLY A 13 -4.90 13.00 -3.29
C GLY A 13 -5.83 11.79 -3.46
N ARG A 14 -5.35 10.66 -3.99
CA ARG A 14 -6.09 9.38 -4.06
C ARG A 14 -5.61 8.39 -3.00
N VAL A 15 -4.29 8.33 -2.80
CA VAL A 15 -3.63 7.41 -1.86
C VAL A 15 -2.74 8.21 -0.90
N LEU A 16 -2.92 7.99 0.40
CA LEU A 16 -2.02 8.42 1.46
C LEU A 16 -1.22 7.22 1.93
N GLN A 17 0.11 7.34 1.95
CA GLN A 17 1.00 6.28 2.43
C GLN A 17 1.58 6.62 3.81
N VAL A 18 1.69 5.61 4.67
CA VAL A 18 2.50 5.63 5.89
C VAL A 18 3.49 4.48 5.79
N ILE A 19 4.78 4.81 5.80
CA ILE A 19 5.87 3.83 5.70
C ILE A 19 6.56 3.75 7.06
N THR A 20 6.63 2.55 7.63
CA THR A 20 7.33 2.28 8.89
C THR A 20 8.54 1.39 8.60
N GLY A 21 9.67 1.66 9.26
CA GLY A 21 10.83 0.76 9.24
C GLY A 21 10.78 -0.21 10.40
N SER A 22 11.08 -1.48 10.15
CA SER A 22 10.99 -2.58 11.12
C SER A 22 12.22 -3.48 11.14
N THR A 23 13.30 -3.12 10.45
CA THR A 23 14.58 -3.85 10.51
C THR A 23 15.03 -4.07 11.97
N GLY A 24 15.18 -5.32 12.37
CA GLY A 24 15.55 -5.71 13.75
C GLY A 24 14.39 -5.76 14.75
N ILE A 25 13.14 -5.58 14.28
CA ILE A 25 11.92 -5.58 15.09
C ILE A 25 10.89 -6.61 14.57
N ASP A 26 10.83 -6.82 13.25
CA ASP A 26 9.89 -7.75 12.59
C ASP A 26 10.57 -8.49 11.42
N ASP A 27 9.85 -9.43 10.78
CA ASP A 27 10.37 -10.32 9.73
C ASP A 27 10.67 -9.59 8.41
N PHE A 28 9.97 -8.47 8.14
CA PHE A 28 10.19 -7.62 6.96
C PHE A 28 10.79 -6.27 7.35
N GLU A 29 11.56 -5.67 6.44
CA GLU A 29 12.28 -4.41 6.69
C GLU A 29 11.36 -3.17 6.75
N TRP A 30 10.22 -3.20 6.06
CA TRP A 30 9.24 -2.11 6.05
C TRP A 30 7.80 -2.60 6.21
N GLY A 31 7.02 -1.84 6.97
CA GLY A 31 5.56 -1.86 6.93
C GLY A 31 5.03 -0.76 5.99
N VAL A 32 4.10 -1.11 5.12
CA VAL A 32 3.48 -0.18 4.16
C VAL A 32 1.97 -0.16 4.42
N THR A 33 1.47 0.98 4.91
CA THR A 33 0.04 1.22 5.08
C THR A 33 -0.43 2.24 4.06
N LEU A 34 -1.45 1.87 3.28
CA LEU A 34 -2.07 2.73 2.26
C LEU A 34 -3.51 3.04 2.67
N PHE A 35 -3.86 4.32 2.66
CA PHE A 35 -5.22 4.80 2.89
C PHE A 35 -5.77 5.42 1.60
N CYS A 36 -6.98 5.03 1.22
CA CYS A 36 -7.68 5.57 0.06
C CYS A 36 -9.19 5.48 0.29
N VAL A 37 -9.97 6.22 -0.51
CA VAL A 37 -11.43 6.18 -0.45
C VAL A 37 -11.97 5.01 -1.27
N ASN A 38 -11.37 4.74 -2.43
CA ASN A 38 -11.80 3.66 -3.31
C ASN A 38 -10.82 2.48 -3.22
N PRO A 39 -11.28 1.24 -3.02
CA PRO A 39 -10.39 0.08 -2.89
C PRO A 39 -9.56 -0.24 -4.14
N ASP A 40 -10.02 0.13 -5.33
CA ASP A 40 -9.28 -0.07 -6.59
C ASP A 40 -8.03 0.81 -6.68
N ASP A 41 -8.00 1.95 -5.98
CA ASP A 41 -6.80 2.79 -5.84
C ASP A 41 -5.63 2.00 -5.21
N LEU A 42 -5.90 1.04 -4.30
CA LEU A 42 -4.88 0.15 -3.72
C LEU A 42 -4.22 -0.71 -4.80
N LYS A 43 -5.03 -1.29 -5.68
CA LYS A 43 -4.51 -2.14 -6.76
C LYS A 43 -3.75 -1.29 -7.78
N ASP A 44 -4.31 -0.15 -8.18
CA ASP A 44 -3.73 0.73 -9.19
C ASP A 44 -2.33 1.21 -8.76
N VAL A 45 -2.18 1.69 -7.51
CA VAL A 45 -0.89 2.17 -7.01
C VAL A 45 0.14 1.06 -6.89
N VAL A 46 -0.19 -0.06 -6.24
CA VAL A 46 0.75 -1.17 -6.02
C VAL A 46 1.16 -1.79 -7.36
N TYR A 47 0.20 -2.01 -8.26
CA TYR A 47 0.46 -2.61 -9.56
C TYR A 47 1.32 -1.69 -10.43
N THR A 48 1.00 -0.39 -10.48
CA THR A 48 1.77 0.59 -11.25
C THR A 48 3.21 0.68 -10.76
N MET A 49 3.41 0.79 -9.43
CA MET A 49 4.75 0.92 -8.85
C MET A 49 5.57 -0.37 -8.97
N ARG A 50 4.92 -1.55 -9.09
CA ARG A 50 5.63 -2.82 -9.32
C ARG A 50 6.53 -2.81 -10.56
N PHE A 51 6.27 -1.93 -11.52
CA PHE A 51 7.06 -1.79 -12.75
C PHE A 51 8.14 -0.70 -12.69
N ASP A 52 8.26 0.06 -11.60
CA ASP A 52 9.46 0.88 -11.40
C ASP A 52 10.64 -0.01 -11.00
N ILE A 53 11.85 0.38 -11.40
CA ILE A 53 13.06 -0.46 -11.21
C ILE A 53 13.28 -0.78 -9.73
N ALA A 54 12.97 0.16 -8.83
CA ALA A 54 13.15 -0.03 -7.40
C ALA A 54 12.30 -1.20 -6.87
N SER A 55 11.08 -1.34 -7.38
CA SER A 55 10.17 -2.42 -6.97
C SER A 55 10.38 -3.69 -7.79
N ALA A 56 10.61 -3.58 -9.10
CA ALA A 56 10.73 -4.71 -10.00
C ALA A 56 11.93 -5.61 -9.66
N GLU A 57 13.07 -5.00 -9.33
CA GLU A 57 14.32 -5.71 -9.09
C GLU A 57 14.58 -6.02 -7.62
N TYR A 58 14.05 -5.20 -6.69
CA TYR A 58 14.48 -5.24 -5.28
C TYR A 58 13.37 -5.45 -4.27
N ALA A 59 12.09 -5.33 -4.64
CA ALA A 59 11.02 -5.48 -3.65
C ALA A 59 10.61 -6.95 -3.46
N GLU A 60 10.73 -7.41 -2.23
CA GLU A 60 10.10 -8.61 -1.73
C GLU A 60 8.84 -8.21 -0.95
N PHE A 61 7.70 -8.82 -1.28
CA PHE A 61 6.42 -8.47 -0.67
C PHE A 61 5.94 -9.60 0.22
N GLY A 62 5.62 -9.25 1.47
CA GLY A 62 4.87 -10.11 2.37
C GLY A 62 3.38 -10.20 2.03
N PRO A 63 2.55 -10.68 2.96
CA PRO A 63 1.11 -10.76 2.77
C PRO A 63 0.46 -9.38 2.63
N PHE A 64 -0.61 -9.31 1.84
CA PHE A 64 -1.43 -8.12 1.69
C PHE A 64 -2.72 -8.27 2.51
N TYR A 65 -3.03 -7.24 3.29
CA TYR A 65 -4.29 -7.12 4.01
C TYR A 65 -5.02 -5.87 3.54
N SER A 66 -6.30 -6.01 3.22
CA SER A 66 -7.18 -4.89 2.85
C SER A 66 -8.43 -4.91 3.70
N GLY A 67 -8.93 -3.73 4.06
CA GLY A 67 -10.14 -3.58 4.83
C GLY A 67 -10.78 -2.22 4.56
N VAL A 68 -12.00 -2.06 5.08
CA VAL A 68 -12.74 -0.81 5.03
C VAL A 68 -12.84 -0.23 6.44
N VAL A 69 -12.82 1.10 6.54
CA VAL A 69 -13.04 1.81 7.80
C VAL A 69 -14.50 2.21 7.87
N GLY A 70 -15.17 1.84 8.95
CA GLY A 70 -16.57 2.15 9.19
C GLY A 70 -17.02 1.64 10.56
N GLU A 71 -18.29 1.88 10.89
CA GLU A 71 -18.89 1.27 12.07
C GLU A 71 -18.92 -0.26 11.92
N ILE A 72 -18.76 -0.98 13.03
CA ILE A 72 -18.56 -2.44 12.99
C ILE A 72 -19.69 -3.16 12.23
N ASP A 73 -20.93 -2.71 12.41
CA ASP A 73 -22.11 -3.27 11.73
C ASP A 73 -22.08 -3.04 10.22
N GLU A 74 -21.48 -1.94 9.75
CA GLU A 74 -21.33 -1.64 8.32
C GLU A 74 -20.22 -2.48 7.70
N VAL A 75 -19.07 -2.58 8.39
CA VAL A 75 -17.92 -3.37 7.94
C VAL A 75 -18.30 -4.85 7.84
N VAL A 76 -19.00 -5.40 8.84
CA VAL A 76 -19.43 -6.80 8.85
C VAL A 76 -20.37 -7.11 7.68
N LYS A 77 -21.28 -6.19 7.32
CA LYS A 77 -22.19 -6.37 6.17
C LYS A 77 -21.46 -6.37 4.82
N LEU A 78 -20.39 -5.58 4.69
CA LEU A 78 -19.57 -5.50 3.49
C LEU A 78 -18.60 -6.69 3.34
N SER A 79 -18.39 -7.44 4.42
CA SER A 79 -17.42 -8.56 4.48
C SER A 79 -18.01 -9.91 4.05
N VAL A 80 -19.17 -9.92 3.36
CA VAL A 80 -19.90 -11.12 2.92
C VAL A 80 -19.91 -11.23 1.40
#